data_AF-A0A2X2BV19-F1
#
_entry.id   AF-A0A2X2BV19-F1
#
_cell.length_a   1.000
_cell.length_b   1.000
_cell.length_c   1.000
_cell.angle_alpha   90.00
_cell.angle_beta   90.00
_cell.angle_gamma   90.00
#
_symmetry.space_group_name_H-M   'P 1'
#
loop_
_entity.id
_entity.type
_entity.pdbx_description
1 polymer ?
#
loop_
_entity_poly.entity_id
_entity_poly.type
_entity_poly.pdbx_seq_one_letter_code
_entity_poly.pdbx_strand_id
1 'polypeptide(L)' 'MDGFEPLMIAPKSSGTINLSASMFGASPVLSYINDYGGRPQMKFTCSGNQCKVTETAAGN' A
#
# COMPACT_ATOMS: atom_id res chain seq x y z
N MET A 1 11.01 7.26 -4.75
CA MET A 1 9.73 7.67 -4.13
C MET A 1 10.15 8.20 -2.79
N ASP A 2 10.34 9.51 -2.72
CA ASP A 2 11.15 10.10 -1.67
C ASP A 2 10.23 10.55 -0.55
N GLY A 3 10.61 10.24 0.68
CA GLY A 3 9.84 10.61 1.87
C GLY A 3 8.69 9.68 2.24
N PHE A 4 8.55 8.47 1.66
CA PHE A 4 7.60 7.48 2.20
C PHE A 4 8.09 6.99 3.57
N GLU A 5 7.23 7.09 4.58
CA GLU A 5 7.48 6.52 5.92
C GLU A 5 6.72 5.20 6.08
N PRO A 6 7.40 4.10 6.49
CA PRO A 6 6.73 2.84 6.80
C PRO A 6 5.69 3.02 7.90
N LEU A 7 4.52 2.41 7.69
CA LEU A 7 3.38 2.51 8.60
C LEU A 7 2.91 1.11 9.02
N MET A 8 2.74 0.92 10.33
CA MET A 8 2.14 -0.27 10.91
C MET A 8 0.70 0.03 11.34
N ILE A 9 -0.25 -0.73 10.82
CA ILE A 9 -1.68 -0.56 11.12
C ILE A 9 -2.10 -1.57 12.18
N ALA A 10 -2.65 -1.09 13.30
CA ALA A 10 -3.18 -1.97 14.34
C ALA A 10 -4.45 -2.72 13.86
N PRO A 11 -4.80 -3.87 14.45
CA PRO A 11 -5.98 -4.63 14.05
C PRO A 11 -7.26 -3.78 14.08
N LYS A 12 -8.07 -3.85 13.00
CA LYS A 12 -9.33 -3.09 12.82
C LYS A 12 -9.21 -1.56 12.91
N SER A 13 -8.00 -1.01 12.76
CA SER A 13 -7.76 0.43 12.72
C SER A 13 -7.48 0.91 11.30
N SER A 14 -7.38 2.24 11.16
CA SER A 14 -6.87 2.89 9.96
C SER A 14 -5.65 3.73 10.30
N GLY A 15 -4.84 4.03 9.30
CA GLY A 15 -3.68 4.92 9.43
C GLY A 15 -3.51 5.75 8.17
N THR A 16 -2.83 6.87 8.32
CA THR A 16 -2.62 7.83 7.23
C THR A 16 -1.20 7.69 6.71
N ILE A 17 -1.06 7.48 5.40
CA ILE A 17 0.25 7.54 4.74
C ILE A 17 0.65 9.01 4.64
N ASN A 18 1.92 9.31 4.91
CA ASN A 18 2.44 10.68 4.99
C ASN A 18 2.57 11.43 3.64
N LEU A 19 2.12 10.81 2.55
CA LEU A 19 2.24 11.33 1.19
C LEU A 19 0.86 11.71 0.62
N SER A 20 0.83 12.71 -0.26
CA SER A 20 -0.40 13.10 -0.97
C SER A 20 -0.95 11.96 -1.84
N ALA A 21 -2.27 11.77 -1.82
CA ALA A 21 -2.98 10.82 -2.69
C ALA A 21 -2.62 10.98 -4.18
N SER A 22 -2.35 12.20 -4.64
CA SER A 22 -1.96 12.48 -6.03
C SER A 22 -0.64 11.82 -6.44
N MET A 23 0.25 11.52 -5.50
CA MET A 23 1.54 10.87 -5.79
C MET A 23 1.41 9.37 -6.08
N PHE A 24 0.27 8.77 -5.74
CA PHE A 24 0.02 7.34 -5.90
C PHE A 24 -0.60 6.98 -7.25
N GLY A 25 -1.18 7.95 -7.96
CA GLY A 25 -1.91 7.70 -9.21
C GLY A 25 -3.15 6.82 -9.03
N ALA A 26 -3.71 6.34 -10.14
CA ALA A 26 -4.93 5.53 -10.15
C ALA A 26 -4.70 4.03 -9.85
N SER A 27 -3.45 3.58 -9.96
CA SER A 27 -3.08 2.16 -9.81
C SER A 27 -1.84 1.99 -8.91
N PRO A 28 -1.90 2.39 -7.62
CA PRO A 28 -0.74 2.31 -6.75
C PRO A 28 -0.35 0.87 -6.42
N VAL A 29 0.94 0.69 -6.16
CA VAL A 29 1.50 -0.58 -5.65
C VAL A 29 2.06 -0.32 -4.26
N LEU A 30 1.61 -1.09 -3.27
CA LEU A 30 2.14 -1.05 -1.90
C LEU A 30 2.77 -2.40 -1.56
N SER A 31 3.88 -2.36 -0.84
CA SER A 31 4.47 -3.56 -0.25
C SER A 31 4.17 -3.63 1.24
N TYR A 32 3.92 -4.84 1.75
CA TYR A 32 3.81 -5.11 3.18
C TYR A 32 4.88 -6.12 3.60
N ILE A 33 5.16 -6.20 4.90
CA ILE A 33 6.04 -7.23 5.46
C ILE A 33 5.17 -8.37 5.97
N ASN A 34 5.43 -9.60 5.51
CA ASN A 34 4.74 -10.79 6.00
C ASN A 34 5.49 -11.43 7.19
N ASP A 35 4.92 -12.50 7.76
CA ASP A 35 5.47 -13.21 8.93
C ASP A 35 6.87 -13.81 8.72
N TYR A 36 7.27 -14.01 7.46
CA TYR A 36 8.57 -14.55 7.07
C TYR A 36 9.59 -13.46 6.72
N GLY A 37 9.23 -12.18 6.92
CA GLY A 37 10.06 -11.03 6.56
C GLY A 37 10.08 -10.71 5.07
N GLY A 38 9.30 -11.41 4.25
CA GLY A 38 9.16 -11.15 2.82
C GLY A 38 8.38 -9.87 2.54
N ARG A 39 8.50 -9.35 1.31
CA ARG A 39 7.87 -8.08 0.90
C ARG A 39 6.89 -8.23 -0.28
N PRO A 40 5.76 -8.95 -0.11
CA PRO A 40 4.78 -9.08 -1.19
C PRO A 40 4.26 -7.72 -1.66
N GLN A 41 3.91 -7.64 -2.94
CA GLN A 41 3.35 -6.45 -3.57
C GLN A 41 1.84 -6.59 -3.72
N MET A 42 1.11 -5.57 -3.29
CA MET A 42 -0.33 -5.41 -3.49
C MET A 42 -0.56 -4.33 -4.55
N LYS A 43 -1.18 -4.70 -5.68
CA LYS A 43 -1.60 -3.75 -6.71
C LYS A 43 -3.02 -3.30 -6.41
N PHE A 44 -3.23 -2.00 -6.42
CA PHE A 44 -4.53 -1.38 -6.19
C PHE A 44 -5.11 -0.83 -7.49
N THR A 45 -6.43 -0.70 -7.51
CA THR A 45 -7.15 0.11 -8.52
C THR A 45 -8.10 1.05 -7.79
N CYS A 46 -8.02 2.33 -8.14
CA CYS A 46 -8.78 3.40 -7.50
C CYS A 46 -10.02 3.79 -8.31
N SER A 47 -11.14 3.98 -7.62
CA SER A 47 -12.37 4.57 -8.13
C SER A 47 -12.72 5.77 -7.24
N GLY A 48 -12.51 6.98 -7.76
CA GLY A 48 -12.54 8.20 -6.95
C GLY A 48 -11.52 8.14 -5.81
N ASN A 49 -11.99 8.35 -4.56
CA ASN A 49 -11.14 8.41 -3.38
C ASN A 49 -10.96 7.05 -2.67
N GLN A 50 -11.40 5.96 -3.30
CA GLN A 50 -11.28 4.61 -2.73
C GLN A 50 -10.47 3.72 -3.65
N CYS A 51 -9.47 3.03 -3.10
CA CYS A 51 -8.63 2.08 -3.80
C CYS A 51 -8.80 0.68 -3.20
N LYS A 52 -8.91 -0.34 -4.05
CA LYS A 52 -9.03 -1.75 -3.63
C LYS A 52 -7.92 -2.58 -4.27
N VAL A 53 -7.44 -3.59 -3.54
CA VAL A 53 -6.47 -4.55 -4.07
C VAL A 53 -7.12 -5.37 -5.18
N THR A 54 -6.45 -5.50 -6.32
CA THR A 54 -6.87 -6.34 -7.44
C THR A 54 -5.96 -7.53 -7.65
N GLU A 55 -4.70 -7.44 -7.22
CA GLU A 55 -3.70 -8.50 -7.36
C GLU A 55 -2.70 -8.43 -6.20
N THR A 56 -2.27 -9.59 -5.72
CA THR A 56 -1.12 -9.72 -4.82
C THR A 56 -0.10 -10.65 -5.45
N ALA A 57 1.16 -10.23 -5.50
CA ALA A 57 2.27 -11.02 -6.01
C ALA A 57 3.31 -11.22 -4.91
N ALA A 58 3.96 -12.39 -4.91
CA ALA A 58 5.19 -12.59 -4.13
C ALA A 58 6.23 -11.61 -4.68
N GLY A 59 6.47 -10.53 -3.95
CA GLY A 59 7.48 -9.54 -4.31
C GLY A 59 8.86 -10.15 -4.18
N ASN A 60 9.77 -9.76 -5.08
CA ASN A 60 11.19 -10.13 -5.00
C ASN A 60 11.92 -9.30 -3.94
#